data_AF-A0A520F1K3-F1
#
_entry.id   AF-A0A520F1K3-F1
#
_cell.length_a   1.000
_cell.length_b   1.000
_cell.length_c   1.000
_cell.angle_alpha   90.00
_cell.angle_beta   90.00
_cell.angle_gamma   90.00
#
_symmetry.space_group_name_H-M   'P 1'
#
loop_
_entity.id
_entity.type
_entity.pdbx_description
1 polymer ?
#
loop_
_entity_poly.entity_id
_entity_poly.type
_entity_poly.pdbx_seq_one_letter_code
_entity_poly.pdbx_strand_id
1 'polypeptide(L)' 'MNRTELPQTLRRSSKEVQAAFATAHEMAVRRYGEGEEAQRAAYGELKQSFELVTDHWVPKQG' A
#
# COMPACT_ATOMS: atom_id res chain seq x y z
N MET A 1 -8.37 -10.56 -0.77
CA MET A 1 -7.66 -9.63 -1.67
C MET A 1 -6.70 -10.40 -2.54
N ASN A 2 -6.97 -10.44 -3.85
CA ASN A 2 -6.09 -11.12 -4.79
C ASN A 2 -4.83 -10.25 -4.97
N ARG A 3 -3.64 -10.86 -4.84
CA ARG A 3 -2.33 -10.22 -5.04
C ARG A 3 -2.15 -9.59 -6.44
N THR A 4 -3.11 -9.80 -7.35
CA THR A 4 -3.14 -9.33 -8.73
C THR A 4 -3.48 -7.86 -8.89
N GLU A 5 -4.13 -7.21 -7.91
CA GLU A 5 -4.39 -5.76 -7.95
C GLU A 5 -3.25 -4.93 -7.37
N LEU A 6 -2.18 -5.57 -6.88
CA LEU A 6 -1.04 -4.87 -6.32
C LEU A 6 -0.17 -4.27 -7.43
N PRO A 7 0.07 -2.95 -7.39
CA PRO A 7 1.10 -2.28 -8.16
C PRO A 7 2.43 -3.05 -8.16
N GLN A 8 3.10 -3.07 -9.31
CA GLN A 8 4.31 -3.88 -9.50
C GLN A 8 5.43 -3.51 -8.50
N THR A 9 5.48 -2.24 -8.06
CA THR A 9 6.40 -1.76 -7.02
C THR A 9 6.14 -2.42 -5.67
N LEU A 10 4.87 -2.54 -5.25
CA LEU A 10 4.50 -3.21 -4.00
C LEU A 10 4.77 -4.72 -4.03
N ARG A 11 4.62 -5.34 -5.20
CA ARG A 11 4.95 -6.76 -5.40
C ARG A 11 6.45 -7.04 -5.23
N ARG A 12 7.31 -6.06 -5.54
CA ARG A 12 8.77 -6.14 -5.35
C ARG A 12 9.21 -5.78 -3.94
N SER A 13 8.37 -5.05 -3.19
CA SER A 13 8.62 -4.70 -1.79
C SER A 13 8.59 -5.91 -0.85
N SER A 14 9.09 -5.70 0.37
CA SER A 14 9.05 -6.69 1.46
C SER A 14 7.62 -7.13 1.79
N LYS A 15 7.50 -8.32 2.41
CA LYS A 15 6.20 -8.85 2.87
C LYS A 15 5.48 -7.91 3.83
N GLU A 16 6.24 -7.15 4.63
CA GLU A 16 5.72 -6.17 5.58
C GLU A 16 4.99 -5.03 4.87
N VAL A 17 5.60 -4.46 3.83
CA VAL A 17 4.97 -3.42 3.00
C VAL A 17 3.70 -3.95 2.35
N GLN A 18 3.75 -5.17 1.80
CA GLN A 18 2.60 -5.78 1.15
C GLN A 18 1.43 -5.96 2.12
N ALA A 19 1.71 -6.40 3.34
CA ALA A 19 0.72 -6.54 4.40
C ALA A 19 0.15 -5.19 4.83
N ALA A 20 1.00 -4.18 5.05
CA ALA A 20 0.57 -2.84 5.43
C ALA A 20 -0.32 -2.20 4.37
N PHE A 21 0.06 -2.31 3.08
CA PHE A 21 -0.77 -1.80 2.00
C PHE A 21 -2.10 -2.54 1.89
N ALA A 22 -2.13 -3.86 2.05
CA ALA A 22 -3.37 -4.64 2.01
C ALA A 22 -4.35 -4.19 3.10
N THR A 23 -3.87 -4.01 4.33
CA THR A 23 -4.67 -3.49 5.44
C THR A 23 -5.17 -2.08 5.17
N ALA A 24 -4.29 -1.18 4.72
CA ALA A 24 -4.65 0.20 4.39
C ALA A 24 -5.68 0.27 3.26
N HIS A 25 -5.52 -0.57 2.23
CA HIS A 25 -6.46 -0.68 1.12
C HIS A 25 -7.83 -1.21 1.57
N GLU A 26 -7.87 -2.20 2.45
CA GLU A 26 -9.14 -2.72 2.98
C GLU A 26 -9.89 -1.65 3.76
N MET A 27 -9.20 -0.93 4.63
CA MET A 27 -9.77 0.17 5.41
C MET A 27 -10.25 1.30 4.49
N ALA A 28 -9.47 1.64 3.47
CA ALA A 28 -9.81 2.66 2.51
C ALA A 28 -11.04 2.28 1.66
N VAL A 29 -11.12 1.03 1.18
CA VAL A 29 -12.28 0.51 0.45
C VAL A 29 -13.53 0.52 1.32
N ARG A 30 -13.41 0.11 2.60
CA ARG A 30 -14.54 0.17 3.55
C ARG A 30 -15.04 1.60 3.78
N ARG A 31 -14.15 2.59 3.68
CA ARG A 31 -14.45 4.00 3.98
C ARG A 31 -14.97 4.78 2.77
N TYR A 32 -14.34 4.58 1.62
CA TYR A 32 -14.57 5.38 0.41
C TYR A 32 -15.26 4.59 -0.71
N GLY A 33 -15.42 3.27 -0.55
CA GLY A 33 -15.82 2.37 -1.62
C GLY A 33 -14.62 1.94 -2.49
N GLU A 34 -14.83 0.91 -3.32
CA GLU A 34 -13.81 0.51 -4.31
C GLU A 34 -13.63 1.60 -5.36
N GLY A 35 -12.38 2.00 -5.60
CA GLY A 35 -12.06 3.02 -6.60
C GLY A 35 -10.74 3.74 -6.36
N GLU A 36 -10.52 4.78 -7.15
CA GLU A 36 -9.28 5.57 -7.12
C GLU A 36 -9.07 6.26 -5.75
N GLU A 37 -10.14 6.67 -5.07
CA GLU A 37 -10.05 7.26 -3.73
C GLU A 37 -9.49 6.29 -2.71
N ALA A 38 -9.96 5.04 -2.70
CA ALA A 38 -9.45 4.03 -1.79
C ALA A 38 -7.97 3.72 -2.05
N GLN A 39 -7.56 3.65 -3.31
CA GLN A 39 -6.14 3.50 -3.66
C GLN A 39 -5.29 4.68 -3.17
N ARG A 40 -5.74 5.93 -3.40
CA ARG A 40 -5.03 7.12 -2.94
C ARG A 40 -4.89 7.15 -1.42
N ALA A 41 -5.96 6.83 -0.69
CA ALA A 41 -5.93 6.78 0.77
C ALA A 41 -4.99 5.67 1.28
N ALA A 42 -5.01 4.48 0.67
CA ALA A 42 -4.09 3.39 1.02
C ALA A 42 -2.62 3.77 0.81
N TYR A 43 -2.31 4.44 -0.30
CA TYR A 43 -0.97 4.99 -0.53
C TYR A 43 -0.59 6.11 0.44
N GLY A 44 -1.55 6.92 0.86
CA GLY A 44 -1.35 7.97 1.87
C GLY A 44 -0.92 7.38 3.21
N GLU A 45 -1.61 6.35 3.68
CA GLU A 45 -1.25 5.57 4.87
C GLU A 45 0.12 4.91 4.72
N LEU A 46 0.36 4.23 3.59
CA LEU A 46 1.64 3.57 3.33
C LEU A 46 2.81 4.56 3.40
N LYS A 47 2.65 5.77 2.86
CA LYS A 47 3.67 6.83 2.91
C LYS A 47 3.98 7.34 4.32
N GLN A 48 3.11 7.11 5.30
CA GLN A 48 3.42 7.49 6.69
C GLN A 48 4.52 6.61 7.26
N SER A 49 4.46 5.30 7.03
CA SER A 49 5.38 4.31 7.62
C SER A 49 6.47 3.81 6.67
N PHE A 50 6.29 3.99 5.37
CA PHE A 50 7.20 3.49 4.34
C PHE A 50 7.60 4.61 3.37
N GLU A 51 8.77 4.46 2.77
CA GLU A 51 9.25 5.34 1.70
C GLU A 51 9.52 4.53 0.43
N LEU A 52 9.30 5.17 -0.72
CA LEU A 52 9.56 4.55 -2.02
C LEU A 52 11.03 4.76 -2.38
N VAL A 53 11.78 3.66 -2.45
CA VAL A 53 13.19 3.63 -2.84
C VAL A 53 13.30 2.96 -4.21
N THR A 54 13.60 3.76 -5.22
CA THR A 54 13.81 3.36 -6.63
C THR A 54 12.60 2.64 -7.24
N ASP A 55 12.38 1.38 -6.91
CA ASP A 55 11.35 0.51 -7.48
C ASP A 55 10.60 -0.33 -6.42
N HIS A 56 10.90 -0.17 -5.14
CA HIS A 56 10.24 -0.85 -4.04
C HIS A 56 10.08 0.07 -2.84
N TRP A 57 9.16 -0.28 -1.94
CA TRP A 57 8.96 0.44 -0.69
C TRP A 57 9.77 -0.21 0.41
N VAL A 58 10.34 0.62 1.28
CA VAL A 58 11.06 0.20 2.48
C VAL A 58 10.45 0.85 3.72
N PRO A 59 10.48 0.18 4.88
CA PRO A 59 10.06 0.80 6.14
C PRO A 59 10.94 2.01 6.42
N LYS A 60 10.31 3.13 6.80
CA LYS A 60 11.04 4.27 7.31
C LYS A 60 11.75 3.84 8.58
N GLN A 61 13.05 4.03 8.64
CA GLN A 61 13.76 3.95 9.90
C GLN A 61 13.44 5.24 10.65
N GLY A 62 12.64 5.12 11.71
CA GLY A 62 12.31 6.23 12.61
C GLY A 62 13.54 6.73 13.35
#